data_AF-A0A1D6MXQ3-F1
#
_entry.id   AF-A0A1D6MXQ3-F1
#
_cell.length_a   1.000
_cell.length_b   1.000
_cell.length_c   1.000
_cell.angle_alpha   90.00
_cell.angle_beta   90.00
_cell.angle_gamma   90.00
#
_symmetry.space_group_name_H-M   'P 1'
#
loop_
_entity.id
_entity.type
_entity.pdbx_description
1 polymer ?
#
loop_
_entity_poly.entity_id
_entity_poly.type
_entity_poly.pdbx_seq_one_letter_code
_entity_poly.pdbx_strand_id
1 'polypeptide(L)'
;MKRQPPHPRGGGGAAVGESGSGGGFHKGEGKGKGRWGGGCRRRNEQRLGVGGGGGALSLAAFASAKSRTTGYNPAVIKKQKEFYKNAKLISKYKRTKKQQSQSNDHPQIPIHEDGGDNAQYVPKPRYQGKKRTAHSLKEEYEKKRAEDEKAKKEQDAAVQAKREHREKSEAKRRELREKMFKKTRSGQPVMRYRIEHLLETALSK
;
A
#
# COMPACT_ATOMS: atom_id res chain seq x y z
N MET A 1 26.91 4.38 36.39
CA MET A 1 26.56 5.74 35.91
C MET A 1 25.13 5.72 35.39
N LYS A 2 24.18 6.43 36.04
CA LYS A 2 22.77 6.52 35.61
C LYS A 2 22.69 7.55 34.46
N ARG A 3 22.15 7.15 33.30
CA ARG A 3 21.98 8.03 32.13
C ARG A 3 20.79 8.96 32.34
N GLN A 4 21.00 10.27 32.16
CA GLN A 4 19.95 11.28 32.24
C GLN A 4 19.03 11.27 30.99
N PRO A 5 17.72 11.55 31.14
CA PRO A 5 16.74 11.55 30.06
C PRO A 5 16.83 12.80 29.17
N PRO A 6 16.38 12.70 27.89
CA PRO A 6 16.45 13.80 26.93
C PRO A 6 15.47 14.94 27.24
N HIS A 7 15.96 16.17 27.23
CA HIS A 7 15.17 17.39 27.41
C HIS A 7 14.27 17.68 26.19
N PRO A 8 13.03 18.15 26.40
CA PRO A 8 12.13 18.55 25.33
C PRO A 8 12.50 19.92 24.78
N ARG A 9 12.81 19.98 23.48
CA ARG A 9 13.04 21.22 22.74
C ARG A 9 11.68 21.86 22.41
N GLY A 10 11.14 22.62 23.36
CA GLY A 10 10.01 23.51 23.15
C GLY A 10 10.47 24.93 22.80
N GLY A 11 9.78 25.54 21.84
CA GLY A 11 9.45 26.98 21.85
C GLY A 11 10.47 27.98 21.30
N GLY A 12 10.07 28.69 20.24
CA GLY A 12 10.73 29.88 19.68
C GLY A 12 10.63 29.85 18.15
N GLY A 13 9.63 30.43 17.48
CA GLY A 13 8.98 31.69 17.78
C GLY A 13 9.81 32.85 17.25
N ALA A 14 9.99 32.94 15.93
CA ALA A 14 10.53 34.12 15.27
C ALA A 14 9.57 34.52 14.14
N ALA A 15 8.77 35.53 14.43
CA ALA A 15 7.98 36.27 13.48
C ALA A 15 8.89 37.21 12.68
N VAL A 16 8.87 37.08 11.36
CA VAL A 16 9.35 38.06 10.38
C VAL A 16 8.27 38.00 9.29
N GLY A 17 7.35 38.95 9.20
CA GLY A 17 7.59 40.29 8.66
C GLY A 17 7.59 40.19 7.12
N GLU A 18 6.41 40.13 6.48
CA GLU A 18 5.70 41.25 5.84
C GLU A 18 6.16 41.56 4.40
N SER A 19 5.16 41.83 3.53
CA SER A 19 5.23 42.28 2.13
C SER A 19 5.78 41.25 1.12
N GLY A 20 5.15 40.89 0.01
CA GLY A 20 4.16 41.59 -0.80
C GLY A 20 4.65 41.54 -2.25
N SER A 21 4.02 40.74 -3.10
CA SER A 21 3.99 40.99 -4.54
C SER A 21 2.93 40.09 -5.17
N GLY A 22 1.75 40.68 -5.39
CA GLY A 22 0.72 40.13 -6.24
C GLY A 22 1.22 40.12 -7.69
N GLY A 23 1.60 38.96 -8.18
CA GLY A 23 1.76 38.70 -9.61
C GLY A 23 0.39 38.40 -10.21
N GLY A 24 -0.26 39.42 -10.75
CA GLY A 24 -1.56 39.32 -11.41
C GLY A 24 -1.55 38.27 -12.52
N PHE A 25 -2.48 37.32 -12.44
CA PHE A 25 -2.84 36.51 -13.59
C PHE A 25 -3.62 37.41 -14.54
N HIS A 26 -2.91 37.89 -15.58
CA HIS A 26 -3.51 38.47 -16.75
C HIS A 26 -4.66 37.57 -17.21
N LYS A 27 -5.84 38.19 -17.25
CA LYS A 27 -7.09 37.69 -17.82
C LYS A 27 -6.88 37.53 -19.34
N GLY A 28 -6.14 36.49 -19.71
CA GLY A 28 -6.02 36.03 -21.08
C GLY A 28 -7.36 35.46 -21.51
N GLU A 29 -8.15 36.28 -22.18
CA GLU A 29 -9.32 35.90 -22.95
C GLU A 29 -8.88 34.88 -24.01
N GLY A 30 -9.06 33.59 -23.70
CA GLY A 30 -8.60 32.48 -24.52
C GLY A 30 -9.55 31.30 -24.44
N LYS A 31 -10.67 31.41 -25.16
CA LYS A 31 -11.50 30.34 -25.74
C LYS A 31 -11.53 28.96 -25.00
N GLY A 32 -12.65 28.73 -24.31
CA GLY A 32 -13.45 27.50 -24.45
C GLY A 32 -12.92 26.19 -23.87
N LYS A 33 -13.16 25.93 -22.57
CA LYS A 33 -13.33 24.57 -22.01
C LYS A 33 -14.30 24.57 -20.82
N GLY A 34 -15.48 23.97 -21.01
CA GLY A 34 -16.39 23.58 -19.94
C GLY A 34 -15.70 22.66 -18.92
N ARG A 35 -15.87 22.96 -17.63
CA ARG A 35 -15.01 22.48 -16.54
C ARG A 35 -15.19 21.02 -16.11
N TRP A 36 -16.14 20.24 -16.62
CA TRP A 36 -16.47 18.92 -16.03
C TRP A 36 -16.90 17.79 -16.98
N GLY A 37 -16.45 17.77 -18.25
CA GLY A 37 -16.91 16.72 -19.20
C GLY A 37 -15.89 16.05 -20.11
N GLY A 38 -14.94 16.78 -20.68
CA GLY A 38 -14.16 16.27 -21.83
C GLY A 38 -12.76 15.71 -21.54
N GLY A 39 -12.17 16.02 -20.38
CA GLY A 39 -10.73 15.77 -20.14
C GLY A 39 -10.36 14.35 -19.69
N CYS A 40 -11.32 13.53 -19.24
CA CYS A 40 -11.04 12.18 -18.77
C CYS A 40 -10.89 11.16 -19.91
N ARG A 41 -11.68 11.29 -20.99
CA ARG A 41 -11.60 10.36 -22.13
C ARG A 41 -10.29 10.53 -22.90
N ARG A 42 -9.92 11.77 -23.23
CA ARG A 42 -8.68 12.09 -23.95
C ARG A 42 -7.40 11.62 -23.23
N ARG A 43 -7.38 11.69 -21.89
CA ARG A 43 -6.25 11.18 -21.08
C ARG A 43 -6.13 9.66 -21.10
N ASN A 44 -7.25 8.94 -21.20
CA ASN A 44 -7.21 7.48 -21.25
C ASN A 44 -6.76 6.99 -22.63
N GLU A 45 -7.14 7.68 -23.71
CA GLU A 45 -6.64 7.42 -25.07
C GLU A 45 -5.13 7.63 -25.19
N GLN A 46 -4.58 8.66 -24.54
CA GLN A 46 -3.12 8.87 -24.45
C GLN A 46 -2.40 7.77 -23.65
N ARG A 47 -3.05 7.17 -22.64
CA ARG A 47 -2.49 6.02 -21.88
C ARG A 47 -2.63 4.69 -22.62
N LEU A 48 -3.65 4.55 -23.45
CA LEU A 48 -3.89 3.34 -24.25
C LEU A 48 -3.21 3.40 -25.62
N GLY A 49 -2.43 4.45 -25.90
CA GLY A 49 -1.65 4.57 -27.12
C GLY A 49 -2.45 4.78 -28.40
N VAL A 50 -3.75 5.07 -28.31
CA VAL A 50 -4.60 5.26 -29.51
C VAL A 50 -4.46 6.67 -30.09
N GLY A 51 -3.91 7.63 -29.33
CA GLY A 51 -3.76 9.02 -29.78
C GLY A 51 -2.44 9.66 -29.36
N GLY A 52 -1.38 9.38 -30.10
CA GLY A 52 -0.14 10.17 -30.13
C GLY A 52 0.81 9.99 -28.93
N GLY A 53 1.76 9.04 -29.05
CA GLY A 53 3.03 9.07 -28.32
C GLY A 53 3.13 8.30 -27.00
N GLY A 54 2.03 7.75 -26.48
CA GLY A 54 2.03 6.90 -25.28
C GLY A 54 1.87 5.42 -25.63
N GLY A 55 2.86 4.84 -26.31
CA GLY A 55 2.80 3.46 -26.80
C GLY A 55 2.32 2.47 -25.74
N ALA A 56 1.29 1.70 -26.11
CA ALA A 56 0.80 0.55 -25.34
C ALA A 56 1.99 -0.32 -24.90
N LEU A 57 1.86 -0.96 -23.72
CA LEU A 57 2.88 -1.77 -23.04
C LEU A 57 3.84 -2.47 -24.02
N SER A 58 4.94 -1.79 -24.39
CA SER A 58 5.88 -2.37 -25.33
C SER A 58 6.61 -3.52 -24.65
N LEU A 59 6.96 -4.56 -25.39
CA LEU A 59 7.76 -5.68 -24.86
C LEU A 59 9.07 -5.15 -24.23
N ALA A 60 9.65 -4.11 -24.84
CA ALA A 60 10.80 -3.38 -24.29
C ALA A 60 10.50 -2.75 -22.91
N ALA A 61 9.30 -2.17 -22.70
CA ALA A 61 8.90 -1.65 -21.40
C ALA A 61 8.82 -2.77 -20.36
N PHE A 62 8.23 -3.92 -20.69
CA PHE A 62 8.17 -5.09 -19.80
C PHE A 62 9.57 -5.65 -19.48
N ALA A 63 10.42 -5.80 -20.48
CA ALA A 63 11.82 -6.22 -20.29
C ALA A 63 12.58 -5.23 -19.40
N SER A 64 12.38 -3.91 -19.62
CA SER A 64 12.98 -2.86 -18.78
C SER A 64 12.43 -2.82 -17.36
N ALA A 65 11.18 -3.24 -17.14
CA ALA A 65 10.55 -3.28 -15.82
C ALA A 65 11.05 -4.46 -14.98
N LYS A 66 11.39 -5.58 -15.63
CA LYS A 66 12.00 -6.76 -14.97
C LYS A 66 13.52 -6.64 -14.77
N SER A 67 14.24 -6.05 -15.73
CA SER A 67 15.71 -5.96 -15.70
C SER A 67 16.24 -4.89 -14.76
N ARG A 68 15.50 -3.79 -14.60
CA ARG A 68 15.86 -2.80 -13.59
C ARG A 68 15.57 -3.39 -12.23
N THR A 69 16.59 -3.47 -11.39
CA THR A 69 16.47 -3.55 -9.92
C THR A 69 15.88 -2.24 -9.39
N THR A 70 14.75 -1.80 -9.96
CA THR A 70 13.92 -0.77 -9.36
C THR A 70 13.65 -1.29 -7.96
N GLY A 71 13.91 -0.50 -6.92
CA GLY A 71 13.65 -0.89 -5.52
C GLY A 71 12.15 -1.03 -5.26
N TYR A 72 11.46 -1.83 -6.08
CA TYR A 72 10.04 -2.07 -6.10
C TYR A 72 9.67 -2.80 -4.83
N ASN A 73 9.30 -2.02 -3.84
CA ASN A 73 8.81 -2.52 -2.59
C ASN A 73 7.28 -2.43 -2.61
N PRO A 74 6.55 -3.56 -2.72
CA PRO A 74 5.09 -3.56 -2.76
C PRO A 74 4.48 -2.93 -1.49
N ALA A 75 5.16 -3.01 -0.34
CA ALA A 75 4.71 -2.39 0.90
C ALA A 75 4.72 -0.86 0.83
N VAL A 76 5.71 -0.25 0.16
CA VAL A 76 5.78 1.20 -0.03
C VAL A 76 4.64 1.69 -0.93
N ILE A 77 4.36 0.97 -2.02
CA ILE A 77 3.25 1.29 -2.93
C ILE A 77 1.90 1.18 -2.21
N LYS A 78 1.74 0.15 -1.37
CA LYS A 78 0.52 0.00 -0.56
C LYS A 78 0.34 1.18 0.39
N LYS A 79 1.40 1.59 1.11
CA LYS A 79 1.38 2.78 1.99
C LYS A 79 1.04 4.05 1.23
N GLN A 80 1.64 4.28 0.05
CA GLN A 80 1.32 5.45 -0.79
C GLN A 80 -0.15 5.47 -1.24
N LYS A 81 -0.70 4.31 -1.63
CA LYS A 81 -2.13 4.19 -2.01
C LYS A 81 -3.05 4.51 -0.83
N GLU A 82 -2.76 3.97 0.35
CA GLU A 82 -3.54 4.22 1.56
C GLU A 82 -3.44 5.68 2.00
N PHE A 83 -2.24 6.27 1.99
CA PHE A 83 -2.02 7.69 2.29
C PHE A 83 -2.85 8.59 1.37
N TYR A 84 -2.85 8.33 0.06
CA TYR A 84 -3.64 9.10 -0.90
C TYR A 84 -5.16 8.95 -0.67
N LYS A 85 -5.64 7.72 -0.40
CA LYS A 85 -7.05 7.47 -0.05
C LYS A 85 -7.44 8.24 1.22
N ASN A 86 -6.62 8.17 2.26
CA ASN A 86 -6.86 8.84 3.53
C ASN A 86 -6.86 10.36 3.36
N ALA A 87 -5.88 10.92 2.65
CA ALA A 87 -5.84 12.36 2.34
C ALA A 87 -7.08 12.82 1.58
N LYS A 88 -7.57 12.02 0.62
CA LYS A 88 -8.81 12.30 -0.12
C LYS A 88 -10.04 12.30 0.80
N LEU A 89 -10.14 11.35 1.72
CA LEU A 89 -11.23 11.28 2.70
C LEU A 89 -11.18 12.45 3.70
N ILE A 90 -10.00 12.78 4.21
CA ILE A 90 -9.80 13.93 5.12
C ILE A 90 -10.20 15.22 4.40
N SER A 91 -9.78 15.40 3.15
CA SER A 91 -10.15 16.57 2.33
C SER A 91 -11.66 16.66 2.13
N LYS A 92 -12.32 15.52 1.86
CA LYS A 92 -13.78 15.44 1.75
C LYS A 92 -14.46 15.84 3.06
N TYR A 93 -14.02 15.28 4.19
CA TYR A 93 -14.57 15.58 5.51
C TYR A 93 -14.38 17.06 5.91
N LYS A 94 -13.19 17.62 5.69
CA LYS A 94 -12.91 19.05 5.95
C LYS A 94 -13.83 19.95 5.12
N ARG A 95 -14.10 19.59 3.87
CA ARG A 95 -15.05 20.33 3.01
C ARG A 95 -16.47 20.28 3.56
N THR A 96 -16.97 19.10 3.94
CA THR A 96 -18.32 18.96 4.49
C THR A 96 -18.47 19.67 5.83
N LYS A 97 -17.42 19.65 6.68
CA LYS A 97 -17.42 20.39 7.94
C LYS A 97 -17.40 21.90 7.75
N LYS A 98 -16.64 22.40 6.78
CA LYS A 98 -16.67 23.83 6.41
C LYS A 98 -18.05 24.23 5.88
N GLN A 99 -18.70 23.41 5.06
CA GLN A 99 -20.06 23.69 4.59
C GLN A 99 -21.06 23.73 5.74
N GLN A 100 -20.95 22.78 6.68
CA GLN A 100 -21.79 22.75 7.88
C GLN A 100 -21.55 23.98 8.78
N SER A 101 -20.31 24.46 8.93
CA SER A 101 -20.07 25.67 9.73
C SER A 101 -20.59 26.92 9.04
N GLN A 102 -20.45 27.05 7.72
CA GLN A 102 -20.95 28.19 6.96
C GLN A 102 -22.49 28.21 6.86
N SER A 103 -23.16 27.06 6.93
CA SER A 103 -24.63 27.03 6.97
C SER A 103 -25.21 27.46 8.33
N ASN A 104 -24.38 27.57 9.38
CA ASN A 104 -24.83 28.08 10.69
C ASN A 104 -24.68 29.61 10.81
N ASP A 105 -23.79 30.24 10.02
CA ASP A 105 -23.52 31.68 10.07
C ASP A 105 -24.10 32.42 8.83
N HIS A 106 -25.43 32.61 8.81
CA HIS A 106 -26.23 33.68 8.13
C HIS A 106 -26.49 33.65 6.58
N PRO A 107 -27.47 34.45 6.05
CA PRO A 107 -28.91 34.16 5.80
C PRO A 107 -29.31 33.79 4.34
N GLN A 108 -30.59 33.41 4.21
CA GLN A 108 -31.49 33.47 3.03
C GLN A 108 -30.89 33.98 1.70
N ILE A 109 -30.69 33.06 0.75
CA ILE A 109 -30.65 33.40 -0.68
C ILE A 109 -32.11 33.32 -1.17
N PRO A 110 -32.66 34.37 -1.83
CA PRO A 110 -34.02 34.35 -2.36
C PRO A 110 -34.21 33.17 -3.29
N ILE A 111 -35.26 32.39 -3.04
CA ILE A 111 -35.80 31.42 -3.96
C ILE A 111 -36.22 32.21 -5.20
N HIS A 112 -35.35 32.25 -6.22
CA HIS A 112 -35.79 32.61 -7.55
C HIS A 112 -36.52 31.39 -8.09
N GLU A 113 -37.84 31.45 -8.03
CA GLU A 113 -38.73 30.50 -8.67
C GLU A 113 -38.37 30.35 -10.16
N ASP A 114 -38.22 29.07 -10.52
CA ASP A 114 -38.78 28.41 -11.69
C ASP A 114 -38.60 29.08 -13.08
N GLY A 115 -37.51 28.72 -13.75
CA GLY A 115 -37.29 28.95 -15.17
C GLY A 115 -36.75 27.66 -15.79
N GLY A 116 -37.67 26.82 -16.26
CA GLY A 116 -37.41 25.44 -16.64
C GLY A 116 -36.38 25.24 -17.75
N ASP A 117 -35.47 24.29 -17.51
CA ASP A 117 -34.94 23.45 -18.57
C ASP A 117 -35.50 22.04 -18.31
N ASN A 118 -36.61 21.75 -18.96
CA ASN A 118 -37.21 20.42 -19.13
C ASN A 118 -36.27 19.54 -19.99
N ALA A 119 -35.03 19.37 -19.55
CA ALA A 119 -34.06 18.49 -20.17
C ALA A 119 -34.35 17.07 -19.70
N GLN A 120 -35.31 16.41 -20.38
CA GLN A 120 -35.53 14.96 -20.41
C GLN A 120 -34.78 14.20 -19.31
N TYR A 121 -35.28 14.26 -18.08
CA TYR A 121 -34.83 13.36 -17.03
C TYR A 121 -35.41 11.99 -17.36
N VAL A 122 -34.74 11.25 -18.24
CA VAL A 122 -35.01 9.83 -18.46
C VAL A 122 -34.85 9.17 -17.09
N PRO A 123 -35.93 8.62 -16.49
CA PRO A 123 -35.85 8.04 -15.17
C PRO A 123 -34.93 6.82 -15.27
N LYS A 124 -33.73 6.92 -14.71
CA LYS A 124 -32.90 5.74 -14.49
C LYS A 124 -33.70 4.81 -13.57
N PRO A 125 -33.96 3.55 -13.97
CA PRO A 125 -34.75 2.65 -13.14
C PRO A 125 -34.07 2.55 -11.79
N ARG A 126 -34.84 2.88 -10.75
CA ARG A 126 -34.45 2.64 -9.37
C ARG A 126 -34.19 1.14 -9.30
N TYR A 127 -32.92 0.75 -9.22
CA TYR A 127 -32.58 -0.60 -8.82
C TYR A 127 -33.22 -0.76 -7.45
N GLN A 128 -34.41 -1.36 -7.43
CA GLN A 128 -34.99 -2.00 -6.27
C GLN A 128 -33.97 -3.08 -5.91
N GLY A 129 -32.94 -2.67 -5.16
CA GLY A 129 -31.97 -3.58 -4.61
C GLY A 129 -32.81 -4.57 -3.83
N LYS A 130 -32.92 -5.80 -4.36
CA LYS A 130 -33.57 -6.92 -3.68
C LYS A 130 -33.11 -6.82 -2.23
N LYS A 131 -34.04 -6.63 -1.31
CA LYS A 131 -33.76 -6.52 0.12
C LYS A 131 -33.03 -7.80 0.49
N ARG A 132 -31.69 -7.76 0.47
CA ARG A 132 -30.86 -8.88 0.90
C ARG A 132 -31.20 -9.03 2.36
N THR A 133 -31.94 -10.08 2.70
CA THR A 133 -32.31 -10.42 4.07
C THR A 133 -31.03 -10.39 4.90
N ALA A 134 -31.06 -9.72 6.06
CA ALA A 134 -29.88 -9.49 6.89
C ALA A 134 -29.10 -10.80 7.20
N HIS A 135 -29.79 -11.93 7.17
CA HIS A 135 -29.21 -13.28 7.22
C HIS A 135 -28.16 -13.55 6.13
N SER A 136 -28.42 -13.16 4.87
CA SER A 136 -27.50 -13.40 3.74
C SER A 136 -26.16 -12.68 3.91
N LEU A 137 -26.14 -11.49 4.52
CA LEU A 137 -24.89 -10.75 4.76
C LEU A 137 -24.03 -11.37 5.86
N LYS A 138 -24.66 -11.90 6.92
CA LYS A 138 -23.95 -12.59 8.01
C LYS A 138 -23.34 -13.90 7.53
N GLU A 139 -24.08 -14.68 6.75
CA GLU A 139 -23.59 -15.93 6.16
C GLU A 139 -22.40 -15.72 5.21
N GLU A 140 -22.43 -14.68 4.39
CA GLU A 140 -21.28 -14.35 3.51
C GLU A 140 -20.03 -13.97 4.32
N TYR A 141 -20.22 -13.25 5.43
CA TYR A 141 -19.10 -12.87 6.30
C TYR A 141 -18.48 -14.08 7.01
N GLU A 142 -19.31 -14.98 7.54
CA GLU A 142 -18.86 -16.21 8.20
C GLU A 142 -18.13 -17.15 7.25
N LYS A 143 -18.63 -17.30 6.01
CA LYS A 143 -17.94 -18.08 4.95
C LYS A 143 -16.57 -17.52 4.64
N LYS A 144 -16.47 -16.20 4.42
CA LYS A 144 -15.19 -15.55 4.14
C LYS A 144 -14.19 -15.68 5.29
N ARG A 145 -14.67 -15.55 6.54
CA ARG A 145 -13.84 -15.77 7.73
C ARG A 145 -13.30 -17.19 7.82
N ALA A 146 -14.13 -18.19 7.53
CA ALA A 146 -13.73 -19.59 7.54
C ALA A 146 -12.68 -19.91 6.46
N GLU A 147 -12.81 -19.32 5.26
CA GLU A 147 -11.84 -19.47 4.17
C GLU A 147 -10.50 -18.81 4.52
N ASP A 148 -10.51 -17.57 5.02
CA ASP A 148 -9.30 -16.85 5.43
C ASP A 148 -8.56 -17.58 6.58
N GLU A 149 -9.29 -18.21 7.50
CA GLU A 149 -8.71 -19.00 8.59
C GLU A 149 -8.08 -20.31 8.10
N LYS A 150 -8.69 -20.98 7.11
CA LYS A 150 -8.09 -22.16 6.46
C LYS A 150 -6.81 -21.79 5.72
N ALA A 151 -6.83 -20.72 4.93
CA ALA A 151 -5.66 -20.25 4.20
C ALA A 151 -4.49 -19.88 5.12
N LYS A 152 -4.76 -19.28 6.29
CA LYS A 152 -3.71 -19.01 7.30
C LYS A 152 -3.11 -20.29 7.86
N LYS A 153 -3.95 -21.27 8.23
CA LYS A 153 -3.48 -22.56 8.77
C LYS A 153 -2.61 -23.32 7.76
N GLU A 154 -2.97 -23.31 6.47
CA GLU A 154 -2.19 -23.95 5.40
C GLU A 154 -0.81 -23.29 5.22
N GLN A 155 -0.76 -21.95 5.27
CA GLN A 155 0.50 -21.21 5.19
C GLN A 155 1.39 -21.48 6.41
N ASP A 156 0.83 -21.44 7.61
CA ASP A 156 1.57 -21.69 8.84
C ASP A 156 2.11 -23.13 8.88
N ALA A 157 1.35 -24.11 8.40
CA ALA A 157 1.81 -25.50 8.25
C ALA A 157 3.00 -25.63 7.29
N ALA A 158 2.95 -24.94 6.13
CA ALA A 158 4.06 -24.94 5.18
C ALA A 158 5.33 -24.27 5.75
N VAL A 159 5.16 -23.23 6.58
CA VAL A 159 6.27 -22.57 7.27
C VAL A 159 6.85 -23.47 8.37
N GLN A 160 6.01 -24.15 9.15
CA GLN A 160 6.45 -25.10 10.18
C GLN A 160 7.22 -26.28 9.58
N ALA A 161 6.72 -26.89 8.51
CA ALA A 161 7.43 -27.98 7.82
C ALA A 161 8.82 -27.56 7.33
N LYS A 162 8.94 -26.34 6.77
CA LYS A 162 10.25 -25.78 6.36
C LYS A 162 11.16 -25.52 7.56
N ARG A 163 10.61 -25.06 8.69
CA ARG A 163 11.36 -24.81 9.93
C ARG A 163 11.91 -26.12 10.51
N GLU A 164 11.08 -27.16 10.61
CA GLU A 164 11.50 -28.47 11.11
C GLU A 164 12.57 -29.12 10.23
N HIS A 165 12.46 -29.01 8.90
CA HIS A 165 13.50 -29.52 8.00
C HIS A 165 14.84 -28.82 8.23
N ARG A 166 14.82 -27.48 8.40
CA ARG A 166 16.02 -26.71 8.74
C ARG A 166 16.58 -27.09 10.10
N GLU A 167 15.73 -27.24 11.11
CA GLU A 167 16.15 -27.62 12.45
C GLU A 167 16.79 -29.02 12.49
N LYS A 168 16.22 -30.00 11.78
CA LYS A 168 16.78 -31.36 11.67
C LYS A 168 18.16 -31.37 11.00
N SER A 169 18.32 -30.60 9.92
CA SER A 169 19.61 -30.48 9.22
C SER A 169 20.65 -29.70 10.03
N GLU A 170 20.24 -28.65 10.74
CA GLU A 170 21.11 -27.91 11.66
C GLU A 170 21.51 -28.73 12.88
N ALA A 171 20.61 -29.53 13.46
CA ALA A 171 20.89 -30.43 14.56
C ALA A 171 21.98 -31.45 14.17
N LYS A 172 21.81 -32.13 13.03
CA LYS A 172 22.84 -33.02 12.46
C LYS A 172 24.17 -32.30 12.28
N ARG A 173 24.17 -31.06 11.78
CA ARG A 173 25.39 -30.26 11.62
C ARG A 173 26.04 -29.90 12.95
N ARG A 174 25.25 -29.57 13.98
CA ARG A 174 25.75 -29.23 15.32
C ARG A 174 26.38 -30.45 15.99
N GLU A 175 25.72 -31.60 15.95
CA GLU A 175 26.26 -32.86 16.51
C GLU A 175 27.58 -33.26 15.83
N LEU A 176 27.62 -33.18 14.49
CA LEU A 176 28.83 -33.42 13.72
C LEU A 176 29.95 -32.45 14.11
N ARG A 177 29.65 -31.15 14.22
CA ARG A 177 30.63 -30.13 14.65
C ARG A 177 31.14 -30.39 16.06
N GLU A 178 30.25 -30.75 16.98
CA GLU A 178 30.62 -31.04 18.37
C GLU A 178 31.61 -32.21 18.42
N LYS A 179 31.34 -33.30 17.69
CA LYS A 179 32.28 -34.42 17.57
C LYS A 179 33.62 -34.02 16.93
N MET A 180 33.60 -33.25 15.84
CA MET A 180 34.82 -32.81 15.11
C MET A 180 35.72 -31.85 15.88
N PHE A 181 35.13 -31.03 16.76
CA PHE A 181 35.83 -30.03 17.56
C PHE A 181 36.14 -30.52 18.99
N LYS A 182 35.91 -31.80 19.31
CA LYS A 182 36.41 -32.38 20.55
C LYS A 182 37.92 -32.19 20.65
N LYS A 183 38.38 -31.75 21.82
CA LYS A 183 39.79 -31.52 22.14
C LYS A 183 40.25 -32.45 23.26
N THR A 184 41.52 -32.84 23.22
CA THR A 184 42.21 -33.53 24.31
C THR A 184 42.37 -32.59 25.51
N ARG A 185 42.80 -33.13 26.65
CA ARG A 185 43.13 -32.32 27.85
C ARG A 185 44.15 -31.22 27.56
N SER A 186 45.07 -31.44 26.61
CA SER A 186 46.06 -30.49 26.14
C SER A 186 45.56 -29.53 25.05
N GLY A 187 44.28 -29.58 24.67
CA GLY A 187 43.67 -28.69 23.69
C GLY A 187 43.83 -29.13 22.22
N GLN A 188 44.53 -30.24 21.96
CA GLN A 188 44.70 -30.78 20.61
C GLN A 188 43.41 -31.44 20.11
N PRO A 189 43.04 -31.35 18.83
CA PRO A 189 41.84 -32.02 18.35
C PRO A 189 41.91 -33.54 18.45
N VAL A 190 40.80 -34.17 18.85
CA VAL A 190 40.70 -35.63 18.91
C VAL A 190 40.54 -36.18 17.49
N MET A 191 41.62 -36.75 16.95
CA MET A 191 41.69 -37.19 15.54
C MET A 191 40.72 -38.34 15.21
N ARG A 192 40.37 -39.19 16.17
CA ARG A 192 39.44 -40.32 15.98
C ARG A 192 38.15 -39.89 15.27
N TYR A 193 37.43 -38.91 15.82
CA TYR A 193 36.15 -38.44 15.27
C TYR A 193 36.30 -37.72 13.93
N ARG A 194 37.45 -37.08 13.69
CA ARG A 194 37.74 -36.43 12.41
C ARG A 194 37.96 -37.45 11.30
N ILE A 195 38.70 -38.51 11.60
CA ILE A 195 38.95 -39.61 10.65
C ILE A 195 37.64 -40.33 10.32
N GLU A 196 36.83 -40.70 11.33
CA GLU A 196 35.51 -41.31 11.12
C GLU A 196 34.66 -40.48 10.14
N HIS A 197 34.60 -39.15 10.31
CA HIS A 197 33.87 -38.30 9.38
C HIS A 197 34.49 -38.22 7.97
N LEU A 198 35.82 -38.13 7.86
CA LEU A 198 36.48 -38.12 6.55
C LEU A 198 36.19 -39.42 5.79
N LEU A 199 36.15 -40.56 6.48
CA LEU A 199 35.76 -41.84 5.91
C LEU A 199 34.28 -41.86 5.49
N GLU A 200 33.36 -41.40 6.35
CA GLU A 200 31.93 -41.30 6.01
C GLU A 200 31.71 -40.40 4.77
N THR A 201 32.36 -39.23 4.71
CA THR A 201 32.24 -38.30 3.57
C THR A 201 32.89 -38.81 2.29
N ALA A 202 33.91 -39.66 2.38
CA ALA A 202 34.52 -40.30 1.23
C ALA A 202 33.64 -41.44 0.69
N LEU A 203 32.95 -42.18 1.58
CA LEU A 203 32.04 -43.27 1.23
C LEU A 203 30.66 -42.79 0.75
N SER A 204 30.21 -41.60 1.18
CA SER A 204 28.90 -41.06 0.82
C SER A 204 28.87 -40.27 -0.50
N LYS A 205 29.99 -40.18 -1.21
CA LYS A 205 30.07 -39.59 -2.56
C LYS A 205 29.83 -40.67 -3.61
#